data_AF-A0A4R8UT95-F1
#
_entry.id   AF-A0A4R8UT95-F1
#
_cell.length_a   1.000
_cell.length_b   1.000
_cell.length_c   1.000
_cell.angle_alpha   90.00
_cell.angle_beta   90.00
_cell.angle_gamma   90.00
#
_symmetry.space_group_name_H-M   'P 1'
#
loop_
_entity.id
_entity.type
_entity.pdbx_description
1 polymer ?
#
loop_
_entity_poly.entity_id
_entity_poly.type
_entity_poly.pdbx_seq_one_letter_code
_entity_poly.pdbx_strand_id
1 'polypeptide(L)'
;MHQALVERSDLIESRASAVLDEALLAGEPWTRALGVAPRGSASAVWRQHACTIAAYRDRYGIIGARPFGAAPDSTAQKLDAARVRAAIEVAQRLAAEGRAYGVPRPNLPTPTTEWVTRR
;
A
#
# COMPACT_ATOMS: atom_id res chain seq x y z
N MET A 1 24.18 -11.67 18.30
CA MET A 1 24.04 -10.58 17.30
C MET A 1 22.73 -10.61 16.53
N HIS A 2 22.12 -11.77 16.22
CA HIS A 2 20.83 -11.82 15.52
C HIS A 2 19.67 -11.17 16.30
N GLN A 3 19.60 -11.36 17.62
CA GLN A 3 18.50 -10.85 18.45
C GLN A 3 18.42 -9.30 18.47
N ALA A 4 19.56 -8.61 18.56
CA ALA A 4 19.60 -7.14 18.53
C ALA A 4 19.20 -6.56 17.16
N LEU A 5 19.33 -7.32 16.07
CA LEU A 5 18.87 -6.92 14.74
C LEU A 5 17.37 -7.13 14.58
N VAL A 6 16.82 -8.20 15.16
CA VAL A 6 15.37 -8.48 15.21
C VAL A 6 14.65 -7.43 16.03
N GLU A 7 15.10 -7.18 17.27
CA GLU A 7 14.52 -6.15 18.15
C GLU A 7 14.57 -4.76 17.51
N ARG A 8 15.63 -4.45 16.76
CA ARG A 8 15.73 -3.20 16.01
C ARG A 8 14.79 -3.16 14.80
N SER A 9 14.58 -4.29 14.12
CA SER A 9 13.60 -4.40 13.03
C SER A 9 12.20 -4.16 13.57
N ASP A 10 11.85 -4.79 14.69
CA ASP A 10 10.54 -4.67 15.34
C ASP A 10 10.25 -3.22 15.79
N LEU A 11 11.27 -2.52 16.32
CA LEU A 11 11.14 -1.10 16.68
C LEU A 11 10.98 -0.18 15.45
N ILE A 12 11.67 -0.49 14.34
CA ILE A 12 11.51 0.26 13.08
C ILE A 12 10.11 0.02 12.51
N GLU A 13 9.62 -1.21 12.55
CA GLU A 13 8.28 -1.57 12.07
C GLU A 13 7.18 -0.95 12.95
N SER A 14 7.35 -0.97 14.27
CA SER A 14 6.42 -0.33 15.21
C SER A 14 6.39 1.20 15.06
N ARG A 15 7.55 1.84 14.86
CA ARG A 15 7.59 3.28 14.58
C ARG A 15 6.98 3.60 13.23
N ALA A 16 7.26 2.80 12.21
CA ALA A 16 6.71 3.00 10.87
C ALA A 16 5.18 2.85 10.84
N SER A 17 4.62 1.93 11.62
CA SER A 17 3.17 1.78 11.75
C SER A 17 2.53 2.96 12.46
N ALA A 18 3.15 3.47 13.53
CA ALA A 18 2.70 4.68 14.21
C ALA A 18 2.71 5.91 13.28
N VAL A 19 3.80 6.11 12.53
CA VAL A 19 3.91 7.20 11.54
C VAL A 19 2.86 7.07 10.44
N LEU A 20 2.58 5.84 9.98
CA LEU A 20 1.51 5.61 9.01
C LEU A 20 0.13 5.98 9.60
N ASP A 21 -0.16 5.54 10.82
CA ASP A 21 -1.44 5.82 11.46
C ASP A 21 -1.64 7.32 11.70
N GLU A 22 -0.63 8.01 12.21
CA GLU A 22 -0.65 9.46 12.36
C GLU A 22 -0.89 10.16 11.02
N ALA A 23 -0.20 9.75 9.96
CA ALA A 23 -0.36 10.35 8.65
C ALA A 23 -1.76 10.11 8.04
N LEU A 24 -2.33 8.92 8.25
CA LEU A 24 -3.69 8.59 7.82
C LEU A 24 -4.73 9.39 8.61
N LEU A 25 -4.55 9.52 9.93
CA LEU A 25 -5.42 10.30 10.81
C LEU A 25 -5.36 11.81 10.48
N ALA A 26 -4.16 12.34 10.25
CA ALA A 26 -3.94 13.73 9.86
C ALA A 26 -4.36 14.02 8.41
N GLY A 27 -4.65 12.99 7.60
CA GLY A 27 -4.98 13.16 6.18
C GLY A 27 -3.82 13.72 5.37
N GLU A 28 -2.59 13.37 5.75
CA GLU A 28 -1.36 13.90 5.17
C GLU A 28 -1.36 13.74 3.65
N PRO A 29 -0.95 14.75 2.87
CA PRO A 29 -1.16 14.74 1.41
C PRO A 29 -0.50 13.55 0.69
N TRP A 30 0.61 13.01 1.22
CA TRP A 30 1.30 11.87 0.63
C TRP A 30 0.51 10.56 0.74
N THR A 31 -0.37 10.43 1.75
CA THR A 31 -1.23 9.24 1.92
C THR A 31 -2.23 9.10 0.77
N ARG A 32 -2.62 10.21 0.15
CA ARG A 32 -3.50 10.22 -1.04
C ARG A 32 -2.87 9.50 -2.24
N ALA A 33 -1.54 9.51 -2.33
CA ALA A 33 -0.83 8.81 -3.39
C ALA A 33 -0.85 7.28 -3.23
N LEU A 34 -1.18 6.76 -2.04
CA LEU A 34 -1.31 5.33 -1.78
C LEU A 34 -2.65 4.74 -2.24
N GLY A 35 -3.63 5.61 -2.53
CA GLY A 35 -5.01 5.22 -2.76
C GLY A 35 -5.76 4.92 -1.45
N VAL A 36 -7.06 4.64 -1.60
CA VAL A 36 -7.94 4.31 -0.46
C VAL A 36 -7.60 2.91 0.05
N ALA A 37 -7.44 2.78 1.37
CA ALA A 37 -7.17 1.48 1.99
C ALA A 37 -8.27 0.46 1.62
N PRO A 38 -7.91 -0.70 1.06
CA PRO A 38 -8.88 -1.74 0.72
C PRO A 38 -9.43 -2.40 1.98
N ARG A 39 -10.64 -2.97 1.86
CA ARG A 39 -11.28 -3.77 2.92
C ARG A 39 -10.95 -5.25 2.74
N GLY A 40 -11.07 -6.05 3.80
CA GLY A 40 -10.86 -7.49 3.76
C GLY A 40 -9.39 -7.90 3.73
N SER A 41 -9.10 -9.06 3.14
CA SER A 41 -7.76 -9.68 3.16
C SER A 41 -6.65 -8.82 2.53
N ALA A 42 -6.99 -7.97 1.56
CA ALA A 42 -6.05 -7.04 0.93
C ALA A 42 -5.58 -5.91 1.87
N SER A 43 -6.32 -5.63 2.95
CA SER A 43 -6.04 -4.52 3.87
C SER A 43 -4.68 -4.68 4.57
N ALA A 44 -4.36 -5.89 5.03
CA ALA A 44 -3.10 -6.17 5.71
C ALA A 44 -1.89 -5.98 4.78
N VAL A 45 -1.99 -6.45 3.54
CA VAL A 45 -0.93 -6.32 2.53
C VAL A 45 -0.73 -4.86 2.13
N TRP A 46 -1.83 -4.13 1.90
CA TRP A 46 -1.77 -2.69 1.63
C TRP A 46 -1.10 -1.94 2.78
N ARG A 47 -1.45 -2.26 4.02
CA ARG A 47 -0.90 -1.62 5.22
C ARG A 47 0.59 -1.91 5.39
N GLN A 48 1.06 -3.12 5.09
CA GLN A 48 2.48 -3.45 5.11
C GLN A 48 3.30 -2.59 4.13
N HIS A 49 2.78 -2.42 2.91
CA HIS A 49 3.43 -1.55 1.91
C HIS A 49 3.37 -0.08 2.33
N ALA A 50 2.26 0.38 2.89
CA ALA A 50 2.13 1.72 3.43
C ALA A 50 3.11 1.99 4.58
N CYS A 51 3.31 1.01 5.49
CA CYS A 51 4.32 1.09 6.56
C CYS A 51 5.73 1.20 5.99
N THR A 52 6.05 0.49 4.91
CA THR A 52 7.37 0.58 4.24
C THR A 52 7.65 2.01 3.74
N ILE A 53 6.62 2.68 3.24
CA ILE A 53 6.71 4.06 2.75
C ILE A 53 6.86 5.03 3.93
N ALA A 54 6.11 4.83 5.02
CA ALA A 54 6.23 5.60 6.25
C ALA A 54 7.64 5.48 6.87
N ALA A 55 8.19 4.26 6.94
CA ALA A 55 9.55 4.01 7.41
C ALA A 55 10.61 4.76 6.60
N TYR A 56 10.47 4.77 5.27
CA TYR A 56 11.37 5.51 4.39
C TYR A 56 11.29 7.02 4.64
N ARG A 57 10.08 7.56 4.79
CA ARG A 57 9.88 8.99 5.05
C ARG A 57 10.45 9.40 6.40
N ASP A 58 10.22 8.62 7.44
CA ASP A 58 10.77 8.85 8.78
C ASP A 58 12.31 8.78 8.78
N ARG A 59 12.89 7.77 8.12
CA ARG A 59 14.34 7.58 8.04
C ARG A 59 15.08 8.71 7.33
N TYR A 60 14.49 9.27 6.27
CA TYR A 60 15.13 10.32 5.46
C TYR A 60 14.54 11.72 5.70
N GLY A 61 13.69 11.90 6.71
CA GLY A 61 13.09 13.18 7.06
C GLY A 61 12.27 13.80 5.91
N ILE A 62 11.58 12.97 5.12
CA ILE A 62 10.86 13.44 3.94
C ILE A 62 9.55 14.09 4.37
N ILE A 63 9.48 15.40 4.16
CA ILE A 63 8.30 16.23 4.40
C ILE A 63 7.66 16.60 3.06
N GLY A 64 6.32 16.67 3.05
CA GLY A 64 5.55 17.13 1.90
C GLY A 64 4.79 16.04 1.17
N ALA A 65 4.06 16.46 0.13
CA ALA A 65 3.02 15.66 -0.52
C ALA A 65 3.54 14.52 -1.41
N ARG A 66 4.82 14.57 -1.80
CA ARG A 66 5.41 13.50 -2.62
C ARG A 66 5.84 12.34 -1.72
N PRO A 67 5.44 11.10 -2.03
CA PRO A 67 5.85 9.94 -1.24
C PRO A 67 7.35 9.67 -1.35
N PHE A 68 7.93 9.93 -2.53
CA PHE A 68 9.37 10.08 -2.73
C PHE A 68 9.74 11.56 -2.56
N GLY A 69 10.59 11.88 -1.59
CA GLY A 69 11.13 13.23 -1.43
C GLY A 69 12.05 13.64 -2.59
N ALA A 70 13.07 14.45 -2.29
CA ALA A 70 14.10 14.80 -3.27
C ALA A 70 14.84 13.55 -3.81
N ALA A 71 15.62 13.76 -4.87
CA ALA A 71 16.42 12.69 -5.48
C ALA A 71 17.37 12.06 -4.44
N PRO A 72 17.59 10.74 -4.48
CA PRO A 72 18.39 10.06 -3.48
C PRO A 72 19.89 10.38 -3.62
N ASP A 73 20.50 10.81 -2.53
CA ASP A 73 21.89 11.28 -2.48
C ASP A 73 22.90 10.13 -2.25
N SER A 74 22.45 9.01 -1.70
CA SER A 74 23.32 7.86 -1.39
C SER A 74 22.87 6.56 -2.06
N THR A 75 23.80 5.62 -2.26
CA THR A 75 23.50 4.28 -2.80
C THR A 75 22.50 3.52 -1.92
N ALA A 76 22.61 3.66 -0.59
CA ALA A 76 21.64 3.07 0.34
C ALA A 76 20.23 3.66 0.14
N GLN A 77 20.13 4.98 -0.01
CA GLN A 77 18.87 5.66 -0.28
C GLN A 77 18.29 5.29 -1.65
N LYS A 78 19.13 5.03 -2.66
CA LYS A 78 18.69 4.52 -3.99
C LYS A 78 18.07 3.12 -3.91
N LEU A 79 18.65 2.22 -3.11
CA LEU A 79 18.09 0.87 -2.89
C LEU A 79 16.77 0.93 -2.14
N ASP A 80 16.72 1.70 -1.05
CA ASP A 80 15.48 1.91 -0.30
C ASP A 80 14.42 2.58 -1.18
N ALA A 81 14.83 3.54 -2.01
CA ALA A 81 13.97 4.17 -2.99
C ALA A 81 13.40 3.14 -3.99
N ALA A 82 14.18 2.20 -4.51
CA ALA A 82 13.64 1.17 -5.39
C ALA A 82 12.56 0.31 -4.69
N ARG A 83 12.78 -0.05 -3.42
CA ARG A 83 11.81 -0.83 -2.61
C ARG A 83 10.51 -0.07 -2.38
N VAL A 84 10.60 1.21 -2.03
CA VAL A 84 9.43 2.08 -1.82
C VAL A 84 8.62 2.24 -3.10
N ARG A 85 9.27 2.23 -4.26
CA ARG A 85 8.60 2.40 -5.56
C ARG A 85 7.71 1.20 -5.84
N ALA A 86 8.26 0.00 -5.68
CA ALA A 86 7.51 -1.23 -5.79
C ALA A 86 6.36 -1.29 -4.75
N ALA A 87 6.60 -0.82 -3.52
CA ALA A 87 5.56 -0.78 -2.48
C ALA A 87 4.39 0.14 -2.86
N ILE A 88 4.64 1.31 -3.42
CA ILE A 88 3.59 2.22 -3.90
C ILE A 88 2.76 1.57 -5.00
N GLU A 89 3.42 0.95 -5.99
CA GLU A 89 2.74 0.29 -7.10
C GLU A 89 1.79 -0.82 -6.61
N VAL A 90 2.24 -1.63 -5.65
CA VAL A 90 1.41 -2.68 -5.06
C VAL A 90 0.27 -2.09 -4.22
N ALA A 91 0.53 -1.07 -3.39
CA ALA A 91 -0.50 -0.41 -2.60
C ALA A 91 -1.60 0.20 -3.50
N GLN A 92 -1.21 0.88 -4.58
CA GLN A 92 -2.14 1.44 -5.55
C GLN A 92 -2.97 0.37 -6.26
N ARG A 93 -2.34 -0.75 -6.65
CA ARG A 93 -3.05 -1.88 -7.25
C ARG A 93 -4.10 -2.46 -6.31
N LEU A 94 -3.73 -2.70 -5.05
CA LEU A 94 -4.64 -3.23 -4.03
C LEU A 94 -5.78 -2.25 -3.72
N ALA A 95 -5.49 -0.95 -3.69
CA ALA A 95 -6.50 0.09 -3.52
C ALA A 95 -7.49 0.12 -4.71
N ALA A 96 -7.00 -0.06 -5.93
CA ALA A 96 -7.83 -0.12 -7.13
C ALA A 96 -8.72 -1.38 -7.16
N GLU A 97 -8.16 -2.55 -6.82
CA GLU A 97 -8.90 -3.82 -6.70
C GLU A 97 -9.97 -3.73 -5.62
N GLY A 98 -9.63 -3.22 -4.43
CA GLY A 98 -10.59 -3.01 -3.34
C GLY A 98 -11.75 -2.08 -3.71
N ARG A 99 -11.50 -1.09 -4.59
CA ARG A 99 -12.56 -0.23 -5.14
C ARG A 99 -13.43 -0.98 -6.14
N ALA A 100 -12.85 -1.83 -6.98
CA ALA A 100 -13.57 -2.62 -7.99
C ALA A 100 -14.51 -3.66 -7.37
N TYR A 101 -14.11 -4.27 -6.24
CA TYR A 101 -14.96 -5.20 -5.48
C TYR A 101 -16.08 -4.52 -4.66
N GLY A 102 -16.04 -3.18 -4.52
CA GLY A 102 -17.09 -2.40 -3.87
C GLY A 102 -18.29 -2.05 -4.78
N VAL A 103 -18.21 -2.32 -6.08
CA VAL A 103 -19.34 -2.20 -6.99
C VAL A 103 -20.12 -3.52 -6.94
N PRO A 104 -21.42 -3.53 -6.57
CA PRO A 104 -22.24 -4.71 -6.75
C PRO A 104 -22.17 -5.08 -8.23
N ARG A 105 -21.65 -6.26 -8.55
CA ARG A 105 -21.74 -6.80 -9.91
C ARG A 105 -23.23 -6.77 -10.30
N PRO A 106 -23.65 -6.01 -11.33
CA PRO A 106 -24.99 -6.19 -11.86
C PRO A 106 -25.06 -7.64 -12.32
N ASN A 107 -26.03 -8.35 -11.76
CA ASN A 107 -26.34 -9.74 -12.03
C ASN A 107 -26.38 -9.93 -13.55
N LEU A 108 -25.36 -10.55 -14.14
CA LEU A 108 -25.46 -10.99 -15.52
C LEU A 108 -26.51 -12.10 -15.50
N PRO A 109 -27.66 -11.95 -16.18
CA PRO A 109 -28.56 -13.09 -16.33
C PRO A 109 -27.74 -14.19 -17.00
N THR A 110 -27.67 -15.35 -16.34
CA THR A 110 -27.12 -16.57 -16.95
C THR A 110 -27.75 -16.70 -18.34
N PRO A 111 -26.97 -16.85 -19.43
CA PRO A 111 -27.57 -17.28 -20.67
C PRO A 111 -28.15 -18.66 -20.40
N THR A 112 -29.48 -18.72 -20.25
CA THR A 112 -30.22 -19.96 -20.23
C THR A 112 -29.92 -20.62 -21.57
N THR A 113 -29.07 -21.63 -21.55
CA THR A 113 -28.86 -22.55 -22.66
C THR A 113 -30.13 -23.40 -22.78
N GLU A 114 -31.20 -22.75 -23.21
CA GLU A 114 -32.43 -23.37 -23.69
C GLU A 114 -32.22 -23.61 -25.19
N TRP A 115 -31.46 -24.66 -25.53
CA TRP A 115 -31.58 -25.25 -26.85
C TRP A 115 -32.85 -26.10 -26.87
N VAL A 116 -33.97 -25.42 -27.08
CA VAL A 116 -35.24 -26.03 -27.45
C VAL A 116 -35.08 -26.75 -28.78
N THR A 117 -35.48 -28.01 -28.74
CA THR A 117 -35.68 -28.96 -29.83
C THR A 117 -36.55 -28.38 -30.95
N ARG A 118 -36.03 -28.40 -32.19
CA ARG A 118 -36.74 -28.37 -33.49
C ARG A 118 -35.65 -28.48 -34.56
N ARG A 119 -35.69 -29.35 -35.57
CA ARG A 119 -36.74 -30.19 -36.15
C ARG A 119 -36.02 -31.24 -37.00
#